data_AF-A0A1V3IHY6-F1
#
_entry.id   AF-A0A1V3IHY6-F1
#
_cell.length_a   1.000
_cell.length_b   1.000
_cell.length_c   1.000
_cell.angle_alpha   90.00
_cell.angle_beta   90.00
_cell.angle_gamma   90.00
#
_symmetry.space_group_name_H-M   'P 1'
#
loop_
_entity.id
_entity.type
_entity.pdbx_description
1 polymer ?
#
loop_
_entity_poly.entity_id
_entity_poly.type
_entity_poly.pdbx_seq_one_letter_code
_entity_poly.pdbx_strand_id
1 'polypeptide(L)'
;MIDYQTLCKQGQAFQQTKLTHKEILKREIQLFADTLARQLGLVDKYYKANITDDVATTPYVQTNIHSFVEDGFELPKVNFDLGVTLEDAPEIYPKTTHFIKIKATFAQSDRLLFEFLVIPKVAYSVNLQEDEEYRYSKLTESYIQLLMKSLS
;
A
#
# COMPACT_ATOMS: atom_id res chain seq x y z
N MET A 1 32.99 -18.28 -20.64
CA MET A 1 31.81 -18.59 -21.48
C MET A 1 30.71 -19.00 -20.52
N ILE A 2 29.55 -18.32 -20.53
CA ILE A 2 28.42 -18.71 -19.68
C ILE A 2 27.72 -19.89 -20.37
N ASP A 3 27.55 -21.01 -19.67
CA ASP A 3 26.86 -22.17 -20.22
C ASP A 3 25.34 -22.08 -19.99
N TYR A 4 24.58 -22.91 -20.72
CA TYR A 4 23.13 -22.96 -20.62
C TYR A 4 22.64 -23.25 -19.19
N GLN A 5 23.33 -24.13 -18.46
CA GLN A 5 22.97 -24.46 -17.08
C GLN A 5 23.09 -23.26 -16.13
N THR A 6 24.11 -22.41 -16.34
CA THR A 6 24.30 -21.17 -15.58
C THR A 6 23.18 -20.18 -15.87
N LEU A 7 22.75 -20.05 -17.13
CA LEU A 7 21.60 -19.21 -17.50
C LEU A 7 20.30 -19.71 -16.85
N CYS A 8 20.07 -21.03 -16.83
CA CYS A 8 18.90 -21.60 -16.16
C CYS A 8 18.90 -21.30 -14.64
N LYS A 9 20.04 -21.46 -13.96
CA LYS A 9 20.16 -21.15 -12.53
C LYS A 9 19.93 -19.67 -12.25
N GLN A 10 20.50 -18.78 -13.05
CA GLN A 10 20.28 -17.33 -12.92
C GLN A 10 18.82 -16.96 -13.16
N GLY A 11 18.17 -17.57 -14.16
CA GLY A 11 16.75 -17.39 -14.42
C GLY A 11 15.88 -17.82 -13.23
N GLN A 12 16.14 -18.99 -12.65
CA GLN A 12 15.41 -19.47 -11.46
C GLN A 12 15.63 -18.55 -10.25
N ALA A 13 16.88 -18.17 -9.98
CA ALA A 13 17.20 -17.25 -8.87
C ALA A 13 16.48 -15.91 -9.04
N PHE A 14 16.44 -15.37 -10.27
CA PHE A 14 15.75 -14.11 -10.54
C PHE A 14 14.23 -14.21 -10.31
N GLN A 15 13.61 -15.32 -10.71
CA GLN A 15 12.18 -15.56 -10.42
C GLN A 15 11.91 -15.64 -8.91
N GLN A 16 12.78 -16.31 -8.15
CA GLN A 16 12.65 -16.37 -6.69
C GLN A 16 12.78 -14.98 -6.05
N THR A 17 13.71 -14.17 -6.54
CA THR A 17 13.88 -12.78 -6.12
C THR A 17 12.61 -11.97 -6.35
N LYS A 18 11.98 -12.08 -7.54
CA LYS A 18 10.72 -11.41 -7.83
C LYS A 18 9.60 -11.78 -6.86
N LEU A 19 9.42 -13.07 -6.59
CA LEU A 19 8.41 -13.54 -5.64
C LEU A 19 8.65 -12.94 -4.24
N THR A 20 9.90 -12.93 -3.79
CA THR A 20 10.28 -12.34 -2.50
C THR A 20 9.95 -10.85 -2.45
N HIS A 21 10.27 -10.11 -3.52
CA HIS A 21 9.99 -8.67 -3.60
C HIS A 21 8.49 -8.36 -3.64
N LYS A 22 7.66 -9.23 -4.24
CA LYS A 22 6.20 -9.09 -4.18
C LYS A 22 5.67 -9.20 -2.76
N GLU A 23 6.15 -10.18 -2.01
CA GLU A 23 5.72 -10.37 -0.62
C GLU A 23 6.18 -9.22 0.28
N ILE A 24 7.39 -8.69 0.05
CA ILE A 24 7.84 -7.46 0.71
C ILE A 24 6.89 -6.30 0.37
N LEU A 25 6.58 -6.06 -0.90
CA LEU A 25 5.66 -4.98 -1.29
C LEU A 25 4.28 -5.11 -0.63
N LYS A 26 3.71 -6.32 -0.56
CA LYS A 26 2.43 -6.55 0.12
C LYS A 26 2.53 -6.20 1.61
N ARG A 27 3.57 -6.68 2.30
CA ARG A 27 3.80 -6.40 3.71
C ARG A 27 3.95 -4.89 3.95
N GLU A 28 4.76 -4.22 3.16
CA GLU A 28 5.04 -2.79 3.33
C GLU A 28 3.81 -1.92 3.00
N ILE A 29 2.95 -2.34 2.06
CA ILE A 29 1.64 -1.70 1.81
C ILE A 29 0.73 -1.87 3.04
N GLN A 30 0.69 -3.06 3.64
CA GLN A 30 -0.11 -3.30 4.84
C GLN A 30 0.41 -2.46 6.02
N LEU A 31 1.73 -2.41 6.25
CA LEU A 31 2.33 -1.58 7.30
C LEU A 31 2.02 -0.09 7.11
N PHE A 32 2.00 0.38 5.87
CA PHE A 32 1.57 1.74 5.57
C PHE A 32 0.09 1.96 5.95
N ALA A 33 -0.80 1.04 5.60
CA ALA A 33 -2.22 1.11 5.97
C ALA A 33 -2.43 1.08 7.50
N ASP A 34 -1.70 0.22 8.20
CA ASP A 34 -1.74 0.10 9.66
C ASP A 34 -1.24 1.38 10.34
N THR A 35 -0.18 2.00 9.78
CA THR A 35 0.34 3.29 10.27
C THR A 35 -0.69 4.41 10.08
N LEU A 36 -1.36 4.44 8.92
CA LEU A 36 -2.46 5.37 8.67
C LEU A 36 -3.62 5.16 9.66
N ALA A 37 -4.02 3.91 9.89
CA ALA A 37 -5.06 3.58 10.88
C ALA A 37 -4.66 4.04 12.28
N ARG A 38 -3.40 3.85 12.68
CA ARG A 38 -2.85 4.33 13.96
C ARG A 38 -2.91 5.84 14.09
N GLN A 39 -2.44 6.55 13.07
CA GLN A 39 -2.41 8.01 13.07
C GLN A 39 -3.82 8.62 13.12
N LEU A 40 -4.82 7.94 12.55
CA LEU A 40 -6.22 8.35 12.61
C LEU A 40 -6.98 7.82 13.84
N GLY A 41 -6.34 7.05 14.72
CA GLY A 41 -7.00 6.44 15.89
C GLY A 41 -8.07 5.41 15.51
N LEU A 42 -7.85 4.67 14.43
CA LEU A 42 -8.75 3.67 13.83
C LEU A 42 -8.28 2.22 14.02
N VAL A 43 -7.20 2.01 14.79
CA VAL A 43 -6.70 0.66 15.11
C VAL A 43 -7.80 -0.12 15.85
N ASP A 44 -8.02 -1.35 15.42
CA ASP A 44 -9.08 -2.25 15.92
C ASP A 44 -10.51 -1.69 15.83
N LYS A 45 -10.73 -0.62 15.05
CA LYS A 45 -12.07 -0.09 14.77
C LYS A 45 -12.60 -0.67 13.47
N TYR A 46 -13.82 -1.16 13.54
CA TYR A 46 -14.55 -1.75 12.44
C TYR A 46 -15.94 -1.16 12.35
N TYR A 47 -16.50 -1.17 11.15
CA TYR A 47 -17.89 -0.78 10.88
C TYR A 47 -18.64 -1.93 10.19
N LYS A 48 -19.97 -1.84 10.25
CA LYS A 48 -20.87 -2.73 9.49
C LYS A 48 -20.97 -2.20 8.07
N ALA A 49 -20.67 -3.01 7.06
CA ALA A 49 -20.73 -2.54 5.67
C ALA A 49 -22.18 -2.27 5.26
N ASN A 50 -23.10 -3.10 5.75
CA ASN A 50 -24.54 -2.96 5.57
C ASN A 50 -25.24 -2.86 6.92
N ILE A 51 -26.38 -2.15 6.94
CA ILE A 51 -27.22 -2.03 8.14
C ILE A 51 -27.71 -3.39 8.69
N THR A 52 -27.79 -4.39 7.81
CA THR A 52 -28.23 -5.76 8.13
C THR A 52 -27.13 -6.65 8.66
N ASP A 53 -25.86 -6.21 8.65
CA ASP A 53 -24.76 -7.03 9.16
C ASP A 53 -24.90 -7.16 10.69
N ASP A 54 -24.74 -8.36 11.24
CA ASP A 54 -24.88 -8.59 12.68
C ASP A 54 -23.74 -7.93 13.47
N VAL A 55 -22.53 -7.97 12.93
CA VAL A 55 -21.29 -7.53 13.58
C VAL A 55 -20.50 -6.59 12.68
N ALA A 56 -19.84 -5.61 13.27
CA ALA A 56 -18.91 -4.73 12.58
C ALA A 56 -17.57 -5.45 12.34
N THR A 57 -17.30 -5.82 11.09
CA THR A 57 -16.07 -6.56 10.70
C THR A 57 -15.26 -5.83 9.63
N THR A 58 -15.77 -4.72 9.09
CA THR A 58 -15.13 -4.02 7.97
C THR A 58 -14.20 -2.93 8.51
N PRO A 59 -12.89 -2.94 8.17
CA PRO A 59 -11.97 -1.93 8.68
C PRO A 59 -12.18 -0.58 7.99
N TYR A 60 -11.97 0.51 8.72
CA TYR A 60 -12.08 1.88 8.17
C TYR A 60 -10.93 2.25 7.23
N VAL A 61 -9.79 1.55 7.30
CA VAL A 61 -8.68 1.71 6.36
C VAL A 61 -8.55 0.41 5.57
N GLN A 62 -8.54 0.51 4.24
CA GLN A 62 -8.56 -0.64 3.34
C GLN A 62 -7.53 -0.50 2.24
N THR A 63 -6.84 -1.60 1.93
CA THR A 63 -5.93 -1.68 0.77
C THR A 63 -6.51 -2.61 -0.27
N ASN A 64 -6.51 -2.18 -1.53
CA ASN A 64 -6.86 -3.03 -2.66
C ASN A 64 -5.70 -3.09 -3.65
N ILE A 65 -5.00 -4.23 -3.68
CA ILE A 65 -3.87 -4.46 -4.60
C ILE A 65 -4.44 -4.92 -5.95
N HIS A 66 -4.27 -4.11 -6.99
CA HIS A 66 -4.83 -4.40 -8.32
C HIS A 66 -4.01 -5.44 -9.07
N SER A 67 -2.74 -5.14 -9.30
CA SER A 67 -1.84 -6.01 -10.05
C SER A 67 -0.39 -5.64 -9.82
N PHE A 68 0.46 -6.66 -9.89
CA PHE A 68 1.89 -6.48 -10.04
C PHE A 68 2.19 -6.27 -11.52
N VAL A 69 2.86 -5.17 -11.84
CA VAL A 69 3.39 -4.90 -13.17
C VAL A 69 4.78 -5.54 -13.24
N GLU A 70 4.93 -6.50 -14.15
CA GLU A 70 6.18 -7.24 -14.36
C GLU A 70 6.71 -7.00 -15.78
N ASP A 71 7.61 -6.04 -15.94
CA ASP A 71 8.31 -5.85 -17.21
C ASP A 71 9.61 -6.65 -17.22
N GLY A 72 9.59 -7.84 -17.84
CA GLY A 72 10.79 -8.59 -18.20
C GLY A 72 11.78 -8.81 -17.05
N PHE A 73 12.92 -8.11 -17.08
CA PHE A 73 14.04 -8.23 -16.12
C PHE A 73 14.00 -7.20 -14.97
N GLU A 74 12.88 -6.50 -14.78
CA GLU A 74 12.74 -5.52 -13.71
C GLU A 74 12.22 -6.14 -12.41
N LEU A 75 12.50 -5.46 -11.30
CA LEU A 75 11.87 -5.75 -10.02
C LEU A 75 10.37 -5.44 -10.08
N PRO A 76 9.53 -6.16 -9.33
CA PRO A 76 8.09 -5.96 -9.37
C PRO A 76 7.71 -4.54 -8.94
N LYS A 77 6.72 -4.00 -9.64
CA LYS A 77 6.02 -2.75 -9.30
C LYS A 77 4.58 -3.10 -8.98
N VAL A 78 3.92 -2.37 -8.10
CA VAL A 78 2.53 -2.64 -7.74
C VAL A 78 1.71 -1.36 -7.71
N ASN A 79 0.54 -1.42 -8.34
CA ASN A 79 -0.47 -0.39 -8.19
C ASN A 79 -1.53 -0.89 -7.21
N PHE A 80 -1.88 -0.05 -6.25
CA PHE A 80 -2.89 -0.36 -5.24
C PHE A 80 -3.70 0.90 -4.91
N ASP A 81 -4.91 0.69 -4.40
CA ASP A 81 -5.69 1.74 -3.79
C ASP A 81 -5.58 1.63 -2.28
N LEU A 82 -5.35 2.76 -1.62
CA LEU A 82 -5.53 2.89 -0.18
C LEU A 82 -6.79 3.72 0.05
N GLY A 83 -7.72 3.19 0.83
CA GLY A 83 -9.02 3.78 1.08
C GLY A 83 -9.21 4.10 2.55
N VAL A 84 -9.85 5.24 2.83
CA VAL A 84 -10.36 5.58 4.16
C VAL A 84 -11.86 5.76 4.08
N THR A 85 -12.60 5.01 4.90
CA THR A 85 -14.05 5.13 5.04
C THR A 85 -14.39 6.25 6.01
N LEU A 86 -15.27 7.15 5.58
CA LEU A 86 -15.79 8.27 6.35
C LEU A 86 -17.29 8.12 6.56
N GLU A 87 -17.77 8.65 7.68
CA GLU A 87 -19.17 8.62 8.08
C GLU A 87 -19.50 9.85 8.93
N ASP A 88 -20.75 10.32 8.82
CA ASP A 88 -21.26 11.41 9.67
C ASP A 88 -21.53 10.91 11.10
N ALA A 89 -22.03 9.68 11.23
CA ALA A 89 -22.23 8.98 12.48
C ALA A 89 -22.22 7.44 12.28
N PRO A 90 -21.99 6.64 13.34
CA PRO A 90 -21.91 5.17 13.24
C PRO A 90 -23.15 4.50 12.65
N GLU A 91 -24.34 5.09 12.84
CA GLU A 91 -25.62 4.57 12.34
C GLU A 91 -26.05 5.13 10.98
N ILE A 92 -25.32 6.10 10.42
CA ILE A 92 -25.65 6.71 9.13
C ILE A 92 -25.06 5.90 7.98
N TYR A 93 -25.90 5.56 7.00
CA TYR A 93 -25.56 4.82 5.79
C TYR A 93 -26.01 5.58 4.53
N PRO A 94 -25.34 5.38 3.38
CA PRO A 94 -24.19 4.51 3.17
C PRO A 94 -22.88 5.08 3.73
N LYS A 95 -21.95 4.20 4.08
CA LYS A 95 -20.57 4.57 4.41
C LYS A 95 -19.83 4.93 3.12
N THR A 96 -19.00 5.98 3.14
CA THR A 96 -18.31 6.45 1.93
C THR A 96 -16.82 6.18 2.05
N THR A 97 -16.26 5.39 1.15
CA THR A 97 -14.81 5.13 1.10
C THR A 97 -14.15 6.00 0.04
N HIS A 98 -13.15 6.77 0.46
CA HIS A 98 -12.33 7.59 -0.41
C HIS A 98 -11.02 6.88 -0.69
N PHE A 99 -10.83 6.47 -1.95
CA PHE A 99 -9.63 5.78 -2.40
C PHE A 99 -8.64 6.74 -3.06
N ILE A 100 -7.37 6.64 -2.67
CA ILE A 100 -6.25 7.25 -3.36
C ILE A 100 -5.45 6.14 -4.03
N LYS A 101 -5.20 6.30 -5.34
CA LYS A 101 -4.41 5.36 -6.13
C LYS A 101 -2.92 5.62 -5.93
N ILE A 102 -2.18 4.56 -5.65
CA ILE A 102 -0.75 4.63 -5.28
C ILE A 102 0.02 3.57 -6.08
N LYS A 103 1.24 3.92 -6.48
CA LYS A 103 2.19 2.99 -7.05
C LYS A 103 3.37 2.82 -6.08
N ALA A 104 3.69 1.58 -5.75
CA ALA A 104 4.88 1.22 -4.98
C ALA A 104 5.90 0.49 -5.84
N THR A 105 7.17 0.88 -5.74
CA THR A 105 8.28 0.29 -6.49
C THR A 105 9.54 0.21 -5.63
N PHE A 106 10.47 -0.69 -5.96
CA PHE A 106 11.80 -0.66 -5.38
C PHE A 106 12.66 0.38 -6.11
N ALA A 107 13.22 1.33 -5.37
CA ALA A 107 14.32 2.16 -5.87
C ALA A 107 15.66 1.45 -5.72
N GLN A 108 15.84 0.75 -4.60
CA GLN A 108 17.02 -0.03 -4.23
C GLN A 108 16.55 -1.25 -3.40
N SER A 109 17.44 -2.19 -3.10
CA SER A 109 17.10 -3.40 -2.35
C SER A 109 16.48 -3.13 -0.97
N ASP A 110 16.81 -2.00 -0.36
CA ASP A 110 16.37 -1.57 0.98
C ASP A 110 15.47 -0.32 0.94
N ARG A 111 15.05 0.13 -0.25
CA ARG A 111 14.28 1.37 -0.40
C ARG A 111 13.10 1.21 -1.36
N LEU A 112 11.93 1.62 -0.88
CA LEU A 112 10.71 1.70 -1.67
C LEU A 112 10.41 3.16 -2.04
N LEU A 113 9.78 3.34 -3.19
CA LEU A 113 9.16 4.59 -3.61
C LEU A 113 7.65 4.40 -3.67
N PHE A 114 6.94 5.29 -3.00
CA PHE A 114 5.48 5.40 -3.06
C PHE A 114 5.10 6.66 -3.83
N GLU A 115 4.33 6.51 -4.90
CA GLU A 115 3.90 7.60 -5.77
C GLU A 115 2.38 7.71 -5.72
N PHE A 116 1.84 8.86 -5.32
CA PHE A 116 0.40 9.13 -5.43
C PHE A 116 0.06 9.42 -6.89
N LEU A 117 -0.76 8.59 -7.54
CA LEU A 117 -1.04 8.73 -8.97
C LEU A 117 -1.88 9.97 -9.30
N VAL A 118 -2.46 10.62 -8.28
CA VAL A 118 -3.18 11.89 -8.40
C VAL A 118 -2.27 13.12 -8.38
N ILE A 119 -1.04 13.00 -7.87
CA ILE A 119 -0.04 14.08 -7.91
C ILE A 119 1.12 13.63 -8.82
N PRO A 120 1.23 14.16 -10.04
CA PRO A 120 2.30 13.76 -10.93
C PRO A 120 3.68 14.13 -10.34
N LYS A 121 4.62 13.18 -10.44
CA LYS A 121 6.06 13.35 -10.14
C LYS A 121 6.44 13.55 -8.67
N VAL A 122 5.55 13.28 -7.72
CA VAL A 122 5.90 13.25 -6.29
C VAL A 122 6.03 11.80 -5.84
N ALA A 123 7.21 11.43 -5.36
CA ALA A 123 7.53 10.12 -4.83
C ALA A 123 8.06 10.24 -3.39
N TYR A 124 7.56 9.40 -2.51
CA TYR A 124 8.01 9.29 -1.13
C TYR A 124 8.94 8.09 -1.01
N SER A 125 10.19 8.37 -0.65
CA SER A 125 11.20 7.35 -0.40
C SER A 125 11.06 6.82 1.01
N VAL A 126 10.94 5.49 1.13
CA VAL A 126 10.80 4.77 2.39
C VAL A 126 11.99 3.82 2.53
N ASN A 127 12.74 3.95 3.62
CA ASN A 127 13.86 3.06 3.94
C ASN A 127 13.37 1.88 4.79
N LEU A 128 13.56 0.66 4.30
CA LEU A 128 13.14 -0.57 4.96
C LEU A 128 13.93 -0.88 6.25
N GLN A 129 15.07 -0.21 6.46
CA GLN A 129 15.88 -0.33 7.68
C GLN A 129 15.52 0.70 8.75
N GLU A 130 14.67 1.68 8.42
CA GLU A 130 14.20 2.66 9.40
C GLU A 130 13.17 2.03 10.33
N ASP A 131 13.06 2.55 11.56
CA ASP A 131 12.09 2.10 12.55
C ASP A 131 10.66 2.14 11.95
N GLU A 132 9.93 1.03 12.09
CA GLU A 132 8.58 0.87 11.55
C GLU A 132 7.63 1.98 12.05
N GLU A 133 7.86 2.53 13.25
CA GLU A 133 7.04 3.62 13.80
C GLU A 133 7.13 4.92 12.98
N TYR A 134 8.31 5.25 12.47
CA TYR A 134 8.56 6.53 11.78
C TYR A 134 8.64 6.40 10.27
N ARG A 135 8.92 5.20 9.76
CA ARG A 135 9.16 4.87 8.36
C ARG A 135 8.11 5.45 7.40
N TYR A 136 6.84 5.46 7.81
CA TYR A 136 5.71 5.90 6.98
C TYR A 136 5.11 7.25 7.39
N SER A 137 5.63 7.91 8.42
CA SER A 137 5.06 9.15 8.98
C SER A 137 4.77 10.22 7.91
N LYS A 138 5.77 10.62 7.14
CA LYS A 138 5.64 11.65 6.08
C LYS A 138 4.69 11.27 4.95
N LEU A 139 4.72 9.99 4.55
CA LEU A 139 3.81 9.48 3.53
C LEU A 139 2.36 9.52 4.02
N THR A 140 2.15 9.16 5.29
CA THR A 140 0.84 9.15 5.96
C THR A 140 0.29 10.57 6.14
N GLU A 141 1.11 11.51 6.61
CA GLU A 141 0.74 12.93 6.70
C GLU A 141 0.31 13.48 5.34
N SER A 142 1.07 13.16 4.29
CA SER A 142 0.77 13.61 2.92
C SER A 142 -0.51 12.96 2.37
N TYR A 143 -0.76 11.69 2.69
CA TYR A 143 -2.01 11.01 2.36
C TYR A 143 -3.21 11.73 3.02
N ILE A 144 -3.11 12.07 4.31
CA ILE A 144 -4.18 12.76 5.05
C ILE A 144 -4.45 14.14 4.43
N GLN A 145 -3.41 14.91 4.11
CA GLN A 145 -3.57 16.21 3.45
C GLN A 145 -4.27 16.08 2.09
N LEU A 146 -3.90 15.06 1.31
CA LEU A 146 -4.56 14.75 0.05
C LEU A 146 -6.03 14.39 0.22
N LEU A 147 -6.33 13.54 1.20
CA LEU A 147 -7.69 13.14 1.53
C LEU A 147 -8.52 14.38 1.90
N MET A 148 -8.04 15.22 2.82
CA MET A 148 -8.72 16.47 3.21
C MET A 148 -9.00 17.38 2.02
N LYS A 149 -8.03 17.53 1.11
CA LYS A 149 -8.19 18.34 -0.10
C LYS A 149 -9.21 17.75 -1.09
N SER A 150 -9.41 16.44 -1.09
CA SER A 150 -10.42 15.79 -1.94
C SER A 150 -11.84 15.94 -1.41
N LEU A 151 -12.00 16.34 -0.14
CA LEU A 151 -13.29 16.53 0.54
C LEU A 151 -13.77 17.99 0.53
N SER A 152 -12.88 18.94 0.22
CA SER A 152 -13.15 20.37 0.10
C SER A 152 -13.57 20.77 -1.31
#